data_AF-A0A919HV89-F1
#
_entry.id   AF-A0A919HV89-F1
#
_cell.length_a   1.000
_cell.length_b   1.000
_cell.length_c   1.000
_cell.angle_alpha   90.00
_cell.angle_beta   90.00
_cell.angle_gamma   90.00
#
_symmetry.space_group_name_H-M   'P 1'
#
loop_
_entity.id
_entity.type
_entity.pdbx_description
1 polymer ?
#
loop_
_entity_poly.entity_id
_entity_poly.type
_entity_poly.pdbx_seq_one_letter_code
_entity_poly.pdbx_strand_id
1 'polypeptide(L)'
;MKYAASGTNVPSTQLAACNFIREGHYHRHVRRMRQIYQRNIEIYTCWLREFFPCGICVTRPKGGFMLWVELPEQVDMVCVAKQLCRLKIRSRRARCFRQRAVSQLRQDQLRPAADRET
;
A
#
# COMPACT_ATOMS: atom_id res chain seq x y z
N MET A 1 30.04 18.68 -20.24
CA MET A 1 28.97 18.23 -19.32
C MET A 1 28.89 19.22 -18.16
N LYS A 2 27.77 19.93 -17.97
CA LYS A 2 27.59 20.85 -16.84
C LYS A 2 26.95 20.08 -15.69
N TYR A 3 27.65 19.94 -14.56
CA TYR A 3 27.11 19.33 -13.35
C TYR A 3 26.35 20.39 -12.56
N ALA A 4 25.01 20.27 -12.48
CA ALA A 4 24.22 21.00 -11.51
C ALA A 4 24.24 20.23 -10.19
N ALA A 5 25.24 20.51 -9.35
CA ALA A 5 25.34 19.91 -8.02
C ALA A 5 24.41 20.64 -7.04
N SER A 6 23.22 20.11 -6.82
CA SER A 6 22.48 20.41 -5.59
C SER A 6 23.17 19.65 -4.45
N GLY A 7 23.65 20.37 -3.43
CA GLY A 7 24.56 19.85 -2.40
C GLY A 7 24.04 18.69 -1.53
N THR A 8 22.84 18.19 -1.77
CA THR A 8 22.21 17.07 -1.05
C THR A 8 22.37 15.72 -1.74
N ASN A 9 22.89 15.67 -2.97
CA ASN A 9 23.06 14.42 -3.72
C ASN A 9 24.53 14.10 -3.93
N VAL A 10 24.99 12.96 -3.39
CA VAL A 10 26.38 12.50 -3.57
C VAL A 10 26.62 12.21 -5.07
N PRO A 11 27.58 12.87 -5.74
CA PRO A 11 27.78 12.75 -7.19
C PRO A 11 28.08 11.31 -7.66
N SER A 12 28.75 10.51 -6.83
CA SER A 12 29.01 9.10 -7.11
C SER A 12 27.72 8.27 -7.24
N THR A 13 26.73 8.51 -6.36
CA THR A 13 25.42 7.86 -6.43
C THR A 13 24.66 8.27 -7.69
N GLN A 14 24.76 9.53 -8.10
CA GLN A 14 24.12 10.02 -9.33
C GLN A 14 24.73 9.35 -10.58
N LEU A 15 26.06 9.23 -10.64
CA LEU A 15 26.75 8.58 -11.75
C LEU A 15 26.42 7.08 -11.81
N ALA A 16 26.42 6.40 -10.66
CA ALA A 16 26.03 4.99 -10.57
C ALA A 16 24.57 4.78 -11.04
N ALA A 17 23.64 5.63 -10.59
CA ALA A 17 22.25 5.57 -11.03
C ALA A 17 22.10 5.82 -12.55
N CYS A 18 22.87 6.76 -13.09
CA CYS A 18 22.89 7.05 -14.53
C CYS A 18 23.35 5.83 -15.33
N ASN A 19 24.46 5.20 -14.94
CA ASN A 19 24.95 3.99 -15.59
C ASN A 19 23.94 2.84 -15.49
N PHE A 20 23.35 2.63 -14.31
CA PHE A 20 22.33 1.62 -14.09
C PHE A 20 21.08 1.79 -14.97
N ILE A 21 20.66 3.03 -15.22
CA ILE A 21 19.56 3.33 -16.15
C ILE A 21 20.01 3.11 -17.59
N ARG A 22 21.18 3.62 -17.98
CA ARG A 22 21.72 3.55 -19.35
C ARG A 22 21.95 2.11 -19.82
N GLU A 23 22.38 1.24 -18.92
CA GLU A 23 22.58 -0.20 -19.16
C GLU A 23 21.25 -0.99 -19.19
N GLY A 24 20.11 -0.35 -18.94
CA GLY A 24 18.78 -0.96 -18.98
C GLY A 24 18.43 -1.80 -17.75
N HIS A 25 19.29 -1.84 -16.73
CA HIS A 25 19.05 -2.60 -15.50
C HIS A 25 17.85 -2.06 -14.70
N TYR A 26 17.60 -0.75 -14.76
CA TYR A 26 16.44 -0.12 -14.12
C TYR A 26 15.11 -0.71 -14.59
N HIS A 27 14.88 -0.82 -15.90
CA HIS A 27 13.64 -1.37 -16.43
C HIS A 27 13.44 -2.84 -16.04
N ARG A 28 14.52 -3.64 -16.05
CA ARG A 28 14.48 -5.04 -15.62
C ARG A 28 14.14 -5.14 -14.13
N HIS A 29 14.75 -4.30 -13.30
CA HIS A 29 14.47 -4.23 -11.87
C HIS A 29 12.99 -3.88 -11.60
N VAL A 30 12.47 -2.80 -12.21
CA VAL A 30 11.07 -2.36 -12.01
C VAL A 30 10.08 -3.44 -12.44
N ARG A 31 10.30 -4.12 -13.58
CA ARG A 31 9.44 -5.23 -14.03
C ARG A 31 9.40 -6.37 -13.02
N ARG A 32 10.56 -6.77 -12.50
CA ARG A 32 10.66 -7.82 -11.45
C ARG A 32 9.95 -7.38 -10.17
N MET A 33 10.23 -6.16 -9.69
CA MET A 33 9.64 -5.64 -8.46
C MET A 33 8.11 -5.54 -8.55
N ARG A 34 7.57 -5.14 -9.71
CA ARG A 34 6.12 -5.09 -9.94
C ARG A 34 5.45 -6.45 -9.75
N GLN A 35 6.04 -7.52 -10.30
CA GLN A 35 5.53 -8.88 -10.14
C GLN A 35 5.57 -9.33 -8.67
N ILE A 36 6.68 -9.07 -7.98
CA ILE A 36 6.83 -9.41 -6.56
C ILE A 36 5.78 -8.68 -5.72
N TYR A 37 5.61 -7.37 -5.92
CA TYR A 37 4.63 -6.61 -5.14
C TYR A 37 3.18 -7.01 -5.43
N GLN A 38 2.86 -7.35 -6.68
CA GLN A 38 1.54 -7.88 -7.03
C GLN A 38 1.24 -9.19 -6.30
N ARG A 39 2.18 -10.14 -6.36
CA ARG A 39 2.06 -11.43 -5.65
C ARG A 39 1.94 -11.24 -4.14
N ASN A 40 2.75 -10.35 -3.56
CA ASN A 40 2.71 -10.08 -2.12
C ASN A 40 1.36 -9.50 -1.69
N ILE A 41 0.81 -8.53 -2.44
CA ILE A 41 -0.52 -7.97 -2.15
C ILE A 41 -1.60 -9.05 -2.16
N GLU A 42 -1.57 -9.97 -3.13
CA GLU A 42 -2.55 -11.05 -3.23
C GLU A 42 -2.48 -12.00 -2.03
N ILE A 43 -1.27 -12.40 -1.64
CA ILE A 43 -1.04 -13.25 -0.45
C ILE A 43 -1.54 -12.56 0.81
N TYR A 44 -1.15 -11.29 1.02
CA TYR A 44 -1.60 -10.54 2.19
C TYR A 44 -3.11 -10.34 2.22
N THR A 45 -3.76 -10.16 1.06
CA THR A 45 -5.22 -10.03 0.98
C THR A 45 -5.91 -11.34 1.40
N CYS A 46 -5.32 -12.50 1.06
CA CYS A 46 -5.82 -13.79 1.49
C CYS A 46 -5.72 -13.94 3.01
N TRP A 47 -4.53 -13.68 3.59
CA TRP A 47 -4.32 -13.74 5.03
C TRP A 47 -5.21 -12.76 5.79
N LEU A 48 -5.40 -11.54 5.28
CA LEU A 48 -6.29 -10.57 5.93
C LEU A 48 -7.74 -11.07 6.00
N ARG A 49 -8.22 -11.77 4.96
CA ARG A 49 -9.57 -12.36 4.97
C ARG A 49 -9.69 -13.52 5.96
N GLU A 50 -8.63 -14.29 6.14
CA GLU A 50 -8.59 -15.44 7.06
C GLU A 50 -8.51 -15.01 8.53
N PHE A 51 -7.65 -14.03 8.85
CA PHE A 51 -7.40 -13.61 10.23
C PHE A 51 -8.36 -12.53 10.76
N PHE A 52 -9.06 -11.81 9.88
CA PHE A 52 -9.98 -10.73 10.28
C PHE A 52 -11.41 -11.00 9.82
N PRO A 53 -12.15 -11.91 10.49
CA PRO A 53 -13.54 -12.16 10.18
C PRO A 53 -14.44 -10.99 10.63
N CYS A 54 -15.14 -10.41 9.65
CA CYS A 54 -16.27 -9.48 9.79
C CYS A 54 -15.97 -8.08 10.37
N GLY A 55 -16.33 -7.03 9.62
CA GLY A 55 -16.29 -5.62 10.06
C GLY A 55 -15.05 -4.82 9.65
N ILE A 56 -14.09 -5.44 8.95
CA ILE A 56 -12.84 -4.80 8.51
C ILE A 56 -12.87 -4.59 6.99
N CYS A 57 -12.75 -3.33 6.56
CA CYS A 57 -12.69 -3.00 5.13
C CYS A 57 -11.23 -2.94 4.68
N VAL A 58 -10.86 -3.82 3.74
CA VAL A 58 -9.54 -3.78 3.10
C VAL A 58 -9.65 -3.05 1.77
N THR A 59 -9.07 -1.86 1.67
CA THR A 59 -9.03 -1.09 0.42
C THR A 59 -7.74 -1.38 -0.34
N ARG A 60 -7.88 -1.85 -1.59
CA ARG A 60 -6.76 -2.04 -2.52
C ARG A 60 -6.68 -0.82 -3.46
N PRO A 61 -5.74 0.12 -3.26
CA PRO A 61 -5.59 1.24 -4.19
C PRO A 61 -5.17 0.73 -5.58
N LYS A 62 -5.60 1.44 -6.64
CA LYS A 62 -5.27 1.11 -8.04
C LYS A 62 -3.75 1.17 -8.34
N GLY A 63 -2.97 1.76 -7.45
CA GLY A 63 -1.50 1.84 -7.56
C GLY A 63 -0.81 1.75 -6.20
N GLY A 64 0.45 1.33 -6.22
CA GLY A 64 1.29 1.13 -5.03
C GLY A 64 1.39 -0.34 -4.60
N PHE A 65 2.12 -0.56 -3.50
CA PHE A 65 2.36 -1.88 -2.89
C PHE A 65 1.82 -1.96 -1.45
N MET A 66 0.94 -1.03 -1.07
CA MET A 66 0.42 -0.88 0.29
C MET A 66 -1.05 -1.27 0.35
N LEU A 67 -1.41 -1.99 1.41
CA LEU A 67 -2.78 -2.34 1.76
C LEU A 67 -3.30 -1.43 2.86
N TRP A 68 -4.57 -1.08 2.76
CA TRP A 68 -5.24 -0.23 3.71
C TRP A 68 -6.30 -1.03 4.42
N VAL A 69 -6.20 -1.08 5.74
CA VAL A 69 -7.11 -1.84 6.59
C VAL A 69 -7.84 -0.85 7.47
N GLU A 70 -9.15 -0.81 7.33
CA GLU A 70 -10.03 -0.02 8.16
C GLU A 70 -10.56 -0.91 9.27
N LEU A 71 -10.23 -0.53 10.50
CA LEU A 71 -10.69 -1.21 11.71
C LEU A 71 -12.06 -0.64 12.13
N PRO A 72 -12.90 -1.42 12.82
CA PRO A 72 -14.19 -0.96 13.34
C PRO A 72 -14.01 0.25 14.25
N GLU A 73 -15.02 1.13 14.30
CA GLU A 73 -14.99 2.33 15.15
C GLU A 73 -14.84 2.02 16.65
N GLN A 74 -15.21 0.80 17.05
CA GLN A 74 -15.09 0.33 18.44
C GLN A 74 -13.64 0.03 18.84
N VAL A 75 -12.69 -0.01 17.90
CA VAL A 75 -11.30 -0.36 18.15
C VAL A 75 -10.44 0.88 18.37
N ASP A 76 -9.89 1.03 19.58
CA ASP A 76 -8.93 2.11 19.86
C ASP A 76 -7.59 1.86 19.15
N MET A 77 -7.35 2.65 18.10
CA MET A 77 -6.10 2.65 17.33
C MET A 77 -4.85 2.99 18.15
N VAL A 78 -4.98 3.70 19.28
CA VAL A 78 -3.83 3.96 20.18
C VAL A 78 -3.41 2.67 20.87
N CYS A 79 -4.38 1.92 21.42
CA CYS A 79 -4.13 0.64 22.06
C CYS A 79 -3.54 -0.39 21.08
N VAL A 80 -4.13 -0.51 19.90
CA VAL A 80 -3.63 -1.41 18.84
C VAL A 80 -2.22 -1.02 18.39
N ALA A 81 -1.95 0.27 18.18
CA ALA A 81 -0.60 0.71 17.79
C ALA A 81 0.45 0.37 18.86
N LYS A 82 0.11 0.51 20.15
CA LYS A 82 1.00 0.12 21.26
C LYS A 82 1.29 -1.38 21.26
N GLN A 83 0.26 -2.21 21.04
CA GLN A 83 0.42 -3.66 20.95
C GLN A 83 1.26 -4.07 19.73
N LEU A 84 0.99 -3.48 18.56
CA LEU A 84 1.75 -3.75 17.33
C LEU A 84 3.22 -3.32 17.45
N CYS A 85 3.51 -2.21 18.13
CA CYS A 85 4.89 -1.79 18.41
C CYS A 85 5.67 -2.85 19.20
N ARG A 86 5.03 -3.56 20.15
CA ARG A 86 5.67 -4.66 20.88
C ARG A 86 6.00 -5.85 19.98
N LEU A 87 5.15 -6.11 18.99
CA LEU A 87 5.34 -7.13 17.96
C LEU A 87 6.28 -6.67 16.83
N LYS A 88 6.93 -5.51 16.95
CA LYS A 88 7.79 -4.88 15.92
C LYS A 88 7.06 -4.61 14.60
N ILE A 89 5.73 -4.54 14.62
CA ILE A 89 4.91 -4.19 13.45
C ILE A 89 4.73 -2.67 13.46
N ARG A 90 5.28 -2.00 12.45
CA ARG A 90 5.16 -0.55 12.31
C ARG A 90 3.87 -0.19 11.60
N SER A 91 2.85 0.21 12.37
CA SER A 91 1.62 0.77 11.83
C SER A 91 1.77 2.29 11.64
N ARG A 92 1.17 2.83 10.57
CA ARG A 92 1.00 4.28 10.38
C ARG A 92 -0.49 4.58 10.37
N ARG A 93 -0.89 5.63 11.09
CA ARG A 93 -2.29 6.07 11.10
C ARG A 93 -2.72 6.57 9.72
N ALA A 94 -3.90 6.13 9.28
CA ALA A 94 -4.47 6.47 7.97
C ALA A 94 -4.72 7.97 7.75
N ARG A 95 -4.77 8.80 8.82
CA ARG A 95 -4.92 10.28 8.69
C ARG A 95 -3.83 10.93 7.83
N CYS A 96 -2.64 10.33 7.74
CA CYS A 96 -1.55 10.84 6.91
C CYS A 96 -1.80 10.70 5.41
N PHE A 97 -2.82 9.94 4.98
CA PHE A 97 -2.99 9.59 3.58
C PHE A 97 -4.42 9.75 3.03
N ARG A 98 -5.32 10.44 3.75
CA ARG A 98 -6.77 10.58 3.43
C ARG A 98 -7.05 10.70 1.91
N GLN A 99 -7.37 9.59 1.25
CA GLN A 99 -7.94 9.57 -0.09
C GLN A 99 -9.47 9.53 0.05
N ARG A 100 -10.16 10.41 -0.67
CA ARG A 100 -11.63 10.59 -0.65
C ARG A 100 -12.46 9.37 -1.12
N ALA A 101 -11.86 8.19 -1.32
CA ALA A 101 -12.48 7.09 -2.07
C ALA A 101 -13.25 6.06 -1.21
N VAL A 102 -13.23 6.18 0.12
CA VAL A 102 -13.82 5.15 1.02
C VAL A 102 -15.35 5.25 1.11
N SER A 103 -15.92 6.46 0.97
CA SER A 103 -17.38 6.64 1.04
C SER A 103 -18.14 5.96 -0.10
N GLN A 104 -17.51 5.74 -1.25
CA GLN A 104 -18.13 5.11 -2.42
C GLN A 104 -18.15 3.58 -2.33
N LEU A 105 -17.12 2.94 -1.78
CA LEU A 105 -17.08 1.48 -1.63
C LEU A 105 -18.00 0.96 -0.51
N ARG A 106 -18.30 1.79 0.50
CA ARG A 106 -19.32 1.46 1.51
C ARG A 106 -20.73 1.43 0.91
N GLN A 107 -21.01 2.26 -0.10
CA GLN A 107 -22.31 2.26 -0.80
C GLN A 107 -22.48 1.08 -1.77
N ASP A 108 -21.40 0.66 -2.46
CA ASP A 108 -21.48 -0.48 -3.40
C ASP A 108 -21.62 -1.84 -2.70
N GLN A 109 -21.08 -2.01 -1.49
CA GLN A 109 -21.23 -3.24 -0.69
C GLN A 109 -22.55 -3.31 0.10
N LEU A 110 -23.29 -2.20 0.21
CA LEU A 110 -24.57 -2.11 0.94
C LEU A 110 -25.82 -2.12 0.03
N ARG A 111 -25.68 -2.24 -1.31
CA ARG A 111 -26.83 -2.50 -2.18
C ARG A 111 -27.25 -3.97 -2.03
N PRO A 112 -28.45 -4.25 -1.50
CA PRO A 112 -28.96 -5.62 -1.50
C PRO A 112 -29.13 -6.08 -2.94
N ALA A 113 -28.83 -7.35 -3.20
CA ALA A 113 -29.09 -8.05 -4.45
C ALA A 113 -30.61 -8.27 -4.67
N ALA A 114 -31.40 -7.20 -4.67
CA ALA A 114 -32.86 -7.25 -4.72
C ALA A 114 -33.46 -6.93 -6.11
N ASP A 115 -32.64 -6.70 -7.14
CA ASP A 115 -33.14 -6.29 -8.48
C ASP A 115 -32.62 -7.19 -9.63
N ARG A 116 -32.55 -8.52 -9.43
CA ARG A 116 -32.19 -9.46 -10.52
C ARG A 116 -33.16 -10.61 -10.80
N GLU A 117 -34.36 -10.58 -10.23
CA GLU A 117 -35.43 -11.51 -10.60
C GLU A 117 -36.75 -10.76 -10.74
N THR A 118 -36.97 -10.15 -11.90
CA THR A 118 -38.28 -10.06 -12.57
C THR A 118 -38.07 -9.82 -14.06
#